data_AF-A0AAT9WD08-F1
#
_entry.id   AF-A0AAT9WD08-F1
#
_cell.length_a   1.000
_cell.length_b   1.000
_cell.length_c   1.000
_cell.angle_alpha   90.00
_cell.angle_beta   90.00
_cell.angle_gamma   90.00
#
_symmetry.space_group_name_H-M   'P 1'
#
loop_
_entity.id
_entity.type
_entity.pdbx_description
1 polymer ?
#
loop_
_entity_poly.entity_id
_entity_poly.type
_entity_poly.pdbx_seq_one_letter_code
_entity_poly.pdbx_strand_id
1 'polypeptide(L)'
;MNGQFNAIDYAQQLEAAGVPQAQAEVHAKMLALALVSCSASRADLAALGEKLNCRIDSVKQELTNHIDSVKQELTNHIDLVEQKLSNRIESVRMELSARIDSLEQEIRHLRKQLYWMFGIHTALIIAVLVKQFFP
;
A
#
# COMPACT_ATOMS: atom_id res chain seq x y z
N MET A 1 23.16 -0.80 42.25
CA MET A 1 23.10 -1.36 43.61
C MET A 1 23.26 -2.88 43.49
N ASN A 2 24.50 -3.39 43.41
CA ASN A 2 24.76 -4.83 43.44
C ASN A 2 25.06 -5.23 44.89
N GLY A 3 24.05 -5.13 45.75
CA GLY A 3 24.14 -5.69 47.10
C GLY A 3 23.83 -7.17 47.01
N GLN A 4 24.83 -8.01 46.76
CA GLN A 4 24.65 -9.46 46.94
C GLN A 4 24.35 -9.69 48.43
N PHE A 5 23.26 -10.40 48.72
CA PHE A 5 22.90 -10.77 50.08
C PHE A 5 24.04 -11.62 50.68
N ASN A 6 24.68 -11.13 51.74
CA ASN A 6 25.72 -11.87 52.45
C ASN A 6 25.10 -12.58 53.67
N ALA A 7 24.96 -13.90 53.57
CA ALA A 7 24.39 -14.72 54.64
C ALA A 7 25.24 -14.68 55.92
N ILE A 8 26.56 -14.44 55.82
CA ILE A 8 27.47 -14.40 56.96
C ILE A 8 27.26 -13.11 57.75
N ASP A 9 27.27 -11.96 57.07
CA ASP A 9 27.04 -10.66 57.71
C ASP A 9 25.64 -10.60 58.36
N TYR A 10 24.64 -11.21 57.71
CA TYR A 10 23.28 -11.31 58.23
C TYR A 10 23.17 -12.21 59.48
N ALA A 11 23.88 -13.36 59.49
CA ALA A 11 23.94 -14.22 60.67
C ALA A 11 24.61 -13.52 61.86
N GLN A 12 25.74 -12.83 61.63
CA GLN A 12 26.45 -12.06 62.66
C GLN A 12 25.60 -10.93 63.26
N GLN A 13 24.77 -10.26 62.45
CA GLN A 13 23.84 -9.26 62.96
C GLN A 13 22.72 -9.86 63.82
N LEU A 14 22.23 -11.05 63.48
CA LEU A 14 21.25 -11.77 64.30
C LEU A 14 21.85 -12.20 65.65
N GLU A 15 23.10 -12.67 65.66
CA GLU A 15 23.83 -12.99 66.88
C GLU A 15 24.04 -11.76 67.77
N ALA A 16 24.44 -10.63 67.16
CA ALA A 16 24.58 -9.35 67.86
C ALA A 16 23.24 -8.83 68.43
N ALA A 17 22.12 -9.21 67.82
CA ALA A 17 20.77 -8.93 68.31
C ALA A 17 20.27 -9.90 69.40
N GLY A 18 21.10 -10.87 69.80
CA GLY A 18 20.79 -11.82 70.88
C GLY A 18 20.18 -13.15 70.44
N VAL A 19 20.13 -13.44 69.14
CA VAL A 19 19.68 -14.76 68.63
C VAL A 19 20.81 -15.78 68.84
N PRO A 20 20.54 -16.98 69.38
CA PRO A 20 21.54 -18.04 69.49
C PRO A 20 22.18 -18.37 68.13
N GLN A 21 23.50 -18.54 68.09
CA GLN A 21 24.29 -18.80 66.87
C GLN A 21 23.66 -19.86 65.95
N ALA A 22 23.25 -21.01 66.52
CA ALA A 22 22.63 -22.09 65.76
C ALA A 22 21.31 -21.68 65.08
N GLN A 23 20.52 -20.78 65.68
CA GLN A 23 19.30 -20.25 65.08
C GLN A 23 19.57 -19.14 64.06
N ALA A 24 20.54 -18.27 64.33
CA ALA A 24 20.96 -17.20 63.41
C ALA A 24 21.46 -17.77 62.07
N GLU A 25 22.28 -18.83 62.10
CA GLU A 25 22.77 -19.50 60.89
C GLU A 25 21.65 -20.15 60.08
N VAL A 26 20.69 -20.80 60.74
CA VAL A 26 19.55 -21.45 60.06
C VAL A 26 18.67 -20.39 59.39
N HIS A 27 18.38 -19.29 60.08
CA HIS A 27 17.63 -18.17 59.50
C HIS A 27 18.34 -17.56 58.28
N ALA A 28 19.65 -17.30 58.38
CA ALA A 28 20.43 -16.75 57.29
C ALA A 28 20.47 -17.66 56.06
N LYS A 29 20.65 -18.97 56.27
CA LYS A 29 20.62 -19.96 55.20
C LYS A 29 19.24 -20.06 54.54
N MET A 30 18.17 -20.14 55.32
CA MET A 30 16.80 -20.23 54.78
C MET A 30 16.42 -18.97 54.00
N LEU A 31 16.79 -17.79 54.47
CA LEU A 31 16.56 -16.53 53.77
C LEU A 31 17.36 -16.44 52.47
N ALA A 32 18.64 -16.84 52.49
CA ALA A 32 19.47 -16.91 51.29
C ALA A 32 18.84 -17.83 50.23
N LEU A 33 18.35 -18.99 50.66
CA LEU A 33 17.72 -19.98 49.79
C LEU A 33 16.39 -19.46 49.22
N ALA A 34 15.57 -18.82 50.06
CA ALA A 34 14.32 -18.17 49.64
C ALA A 34 14.55 -17.05 48.61
N LEU A 35 15.58 -16.21 48.82
CA LEU A 35 15.97 -15.12 47.90
C LEU A 35 16.43 -15.65 46.54
N VAL A 36 17.21 -16.73 46.51
CA VAL A 36 17.60 -17.40 45.26
C VAL A 36 16.38 -17.94 44.52
N SER A 37 15.41 -18.53 45.22
CA SER A 37 14.19 -19.05 44.59
C SER A 37 13.17 -17.99 44.14
N CYS A 38 13.25 -16.77 44.66
CA CYS A 38 12.27 -15.70 44.37
C CYS A 38 12.83 -14.60 43.45
N SER A 39 14.15 -14.57 43.23
CA SER A 39 14.78 -13.58 42.34
C SER A 39 14.93 -14.12 40.92
N ALA A 40 14.53 -13.30 39.94
CA ALA A 40 14.92 -13.55 38.55
C ALA A 40 16.43 -13.34 38.44
N SER A 41 17.14 -14.33 37.90
CA SER A 41 18.58 -14.21 37.72
C SER A 41 18.89 -13.21 36.60
N ARG A 42 20.11 -12.66 36.61
CA ARG A 42 20.58 -11.81 35.51
C ARG A 42 20.56 -12.55 34.16
N ALA A 43 20.77 -13.87 34.19
CA ALA A 43 20.69 -14.72 33.02
C ALA A 43 19.26 -14.81 32.47
N ASP A 44 18.26 -14.95 33.33
CA ASP A 44 16.84 -15.00 32.92
C ASP A 44 16.41 -13.68 32.27
N LEU A 45 16.84 -12.55 32.83
CA LEU A 45 16.57 -11.23 32.27
C LEU A 45 17.28 -11.03 30.93
N ALA A 46 18.51 -11.52 30.78
CA ALA A 46 19.24 -11.46 29.52
C ALA A 46 18.56 -12.32 28.44
N ALA A 47 18.15 -13.55 28.78
CA ALA A 47 17.43 -14.44 27.89
C ALA A 47 16.07 -13.87 27.47
N LEU A 48 15.35 -13.22 28.40
CA LEU A 48 14.11 -12.51 28.08
C LEU A 48 14.37 -11.34 27.14
N GLY A 49 15.45 -10.56 27.38
CA GLY A 49 15.86 -9.46 26.51
C GLY A 49 16.17 -9.92 25.09
N GLU A 50 16.92 -11.02 24.94
CA GLU A 50 17.21 -11.63 23.64
C GLU A 50 15.93 -12.11 22.94
N LYS A 51 15.05 -12.81 23.67
CA LYS A 51 13.76 -13.27 23.13
C LYS A 51 12.88 -12.11 22.66
N LEU A 52 12.85 -11.01 23.40
CA LEU A 52 12.11 -9.80 23.01
C LEU A 52 12.72 -9.16 21.77
N ASN A 53 14.05 -9.05 21.70
CA ASN A 53 14.72 -8.52 20.51
C ASN A 53 14.42 -9.38 19.27
N CYS A 54 14.54 -10.70 19.36
CA CYS A 54 14.19 -11.60 18.26
C CYS A 54 12.73 -11.42 17.81
N ARG A 55 11.80 -11.25 18.77
CA ARG A 55 10.38 -11.03 18.45
C ARG A 55 10.15 -9.67 17.81
N ILE A 56 10.85 -8.62 18.25
CA ILE A 56 10.80 -7.30 17.63
C ILE A 56 11.32 -7.36 16.20
N ASP A 57 12.44 -8.03 15.97
CA ASP A 57 13.03 -8.15 14.63
C ASP A 57 12.14 -8.98 13.69
N SER A 58 11.51 -10.04 14.20
CA SER A 58 10.50 -10.80 13.45
C SER A 58 9.33 -9.92 13.02
N VAL A 59 8.76 -9.13 13.95
CA VAL A 59 7.65 -8.22 13.65
C VAL A 59 8.07 -7.13 12.66
N LYS A 60 9.28 -6.58 12.78
CA LYS A 60 9.81 -5.62 11.80
C LYS A 60 9.89 -6.24 10.41
N GLN A 61 10.41 -7.46 10.30
CA GLN A 61 10.52 -8.15 9.00
C GLN A 61 9.15 -8.43 8.39
N GLU A 62 8.19 -8.91 9.19
CA GLU A 62 6.81 -9.11 8.75
C GLU A 62 6.17 -7.81 8.25
N LEU A 63 6.35 -6.71 8.99
CA LEU A 63 5.82 -5.42 8.60
C LEU A 63 6.47 -4.88 7.31
N THR A 64 7.80 -5.02 7.16
CA THR A 64 8.50 -4.65 5.92
C THR A 64 7.96 -5.46 4.73
N ASN A 65 7.83 -6.78 4.88
CA ASN A 65 7.30 -7.64 3.83
C ASN A 65 5.86 -7.25 3.46
N HIS A 66 5.03 -6.94 4.46
CA HIS A 66 3.65 -6.50 4.22
C HIS A 66 3.59 -5.16 3.49
N ILE A 67 4.42 -4.19 3.88
CA ILE A 67 4.54 -2.89 3.20
C ILE A 67 4.96 -3.08 1.74
N ASP A 68 5.94 -3.92 1.47
CA ASP A 68 6.42 -4.17 0.11
C ASP A 68 5.36 -4.88 -0.74
N SER A 69 4.62 -5.82 -0.16
CA SER A 69 3.47 -6.47 -0.82
C SER A 69 2.38 -5.45 -1.19
N VAL A 70 2.01 -4.56 -0.27
CA VAL A 70 1.00 -3.51 -0.51
C VAL A 70 1.48 -2.53 -1.58
N LYS A 71 2.76 -2.13 -1.55
CA LYS A 71 3.33 -1.28 -2.61
C LYS A 71 3.23 -1.94 -3.98
N GLN A 72 3.58 -3.22 -4.07
CA GLN A 72 3.51 -3.97 -5.32
C GLN A 72 2.06 -4.08 -5.84
N GLU A 73 1.10 -4.36 -4.95
CA GLU A 73 -0.32 -4.39 -5.30
C GLU A 73 -0.82 -3.04 -5.82
N LEU A 74 -0.44 -1.95 -5.15
CA LEU A 74 -0.80 -0.59 -5.57
C LEU A 74 -0.18 -0.22 -6.93
N THR A 75 1.10 -0.55 -7.17
CA THR A 75 1.74 -0.35 -8.47
C THR A 75 1.00 -1.10 -9.57
N ASN A 76 0.70 -2.38 -9.36
CA ASN A 76 -0.05 -3.18 -10.33
C ASN A 76 -1.46 -2.61 -10.60
N HIS A 77 -2.12 -2.09 -9.57
CA HIS A 77 -3.44 -1.48 -9.71
C HIS A 77 -3.37 -0.18 -10.52
N ILE A 78 -2.35 0.66 -10.30
CA ILE A 78 -2.10 1.87 -11.08
C ILE A 78 -1.88 1.51 -12.55
N ASP A 79 -1.00 0.56 -12.85
CA ASP A 79 -0.71 0.12 -14.23
C ASP A 79 -1.99 -0.37 -14.94
N LEU A 80 -2.83 -1.14 -14.25
CA LEU A 80 -4.09 -1.62 -14.79
C LEU A 80 -5.07 -0.46 -15.09
N VAL A 81 -5.15 0.54 -14.21
CA VAL A 81 -6.00 1.72 -14.41
C VAL A 81 -5.48 2.54 -15.60
N GLU A 82 -4.17 2.75 -15.71
CA GLU A 82 -3.55 3.47 -16.83
C GLU A 82 -3.82 2.76 -18.16
N GLN A 83 -3.68 1.43 -18.21
CA GLN A 83 -4.00 0.65 -19.41
C GLN A 83 -5.48 0.77 -19.78
N LYS A 84 -6.39 0.67 -18.78
CA LYS A 84 -7.83 0.79 -19.02
C LYS A 84 -8.21 2.18 -19.52
N LEU A 85 -7.60 3.24 -18.98
CA LEU A 85 -7.83 4.60 -19.45
C LEU A 85 -7.29 4.81 -20.86
N SER A 86 -6.07 4.35 -21.14
CA SER A 86 -5.48 4.39 -22.49
C SER A 86 -6.37 3.72 -23.53
N ASN A 87 -6.87 2.52 -23.23
CA ASN A 87 -7.78 1.79 -24.12
C ASN A 87 -9.11 2.52 -24.34
N ARG A 88 -9.68 3.14 -23.29
CA ARG A 88 -10.91 3.94 -23.41
C ARG A 88 -10.69 5.19 -24.25
N ILE A 89 -9.56 5.87 -24.10
CA ILE A 89 -9.20 7.03 -24.90
C ILE A 89 -9.08 6.63 -26.38
N GLU A 90 -8.39 5.54 -26.69
CA GLU A 90 -8.26 5.09 -28.08
C GLU A 90 -9.61 4.67 -28.68
N SER A 91 -10.46 3.99 -27.90
CA SER A 91 -11.82 3.65 -28.34
C SER A 91 -12.65 4.89 -28.68
N VAL A 92 -12.62 5.92 -27.82
CA VAL A 92 -13.34 7.19 -28.06
C VAL A 92 -12.76 7.90 -29.29
N ARG A 93 -11.43 7.90 -29.43
CA ARG A 93 -10.75 8.49 -30.59
C ARG A 93 -11.20 7.81 -31.89
N MET A 94 -11.19 6.49 -31.95
CA MET A 94 -11.64 5.73 -33.11
C MET A 94 -13.12 6.00 -33.43
N GLU A 95 -13.99 6.03 -32.41
CA GLU A 95 -15.41 6.31 -32.61
C GLU A 95 -15.62 7.73 -33.18
N LEU A 96 -14.93 8.73 -32.65
CA LEU A 96 -15.02 10.11 -33.14
C LEU A 96 -14.47 10.23 -34.57
N SER A 97 -13.34 9.59 -34.87
CA SER A 97 -12.80 9.55 -36.24
C SER A 97 -13.80 8.94 -37.22
N ALA A 98 -14.42 7.80 -36.87
CA ALA A 98 -15.42 7.16 -37.72
C ALA A 98 -16.66 8.05 -37.94
N ARG A 99 -17.12 8.76 -36.90
CA ARG A 99 -18.22 9.73 -37.02
C ARG A 99 -17.86 10.91 -37.91
N ILE A 100 -16.64 11.43 -37.81
CA ILE A 100 -16.14 12.51 -38.68
C ILE A 100 -16.12 12.03 -40.14
N ASP A 101 -15.54 10.85 -40.40
CA ASP A 101 -15.47 10.29 -41.76
C ASP A 101 -16.87 10.10 -42.37
N SER A 102 -17.84 9.64 -41.57
CA SER A 102 -19.24 9.51 -41.99
C SER A 102 -19.85 10.86 -42.36
N LEU A 103 -19.69 11.88 -41.50
CA LEU A 103 -20.19 13.22 -41.76
C LEU A 103 -19.55 13.84 -43.01
N GLU A 104 -18.25 13.62 -43.23
CA GLU A 104 -17.59 14.08 -44.45
C GLU A 104 -18.17 13.40 -45.71
N GLN A 105 -18.47 12.11 -45.64
CA GLN A 105 -19.11 11.39 -46.75
C GLN A 105 -20.50 11.94 -47.05
N GLU A 106 -21.31 12.18 -46.03
CA GLU A 106 -22.64 12.79 -46.17
C GLU A 106 -22.55 14.18 -46.80
N ILE A 107 -21.64 15.05 -46.32
CA ILE A 107 -21.42 16.38 -46.89
C ILE A 107 -20.99 16.28 -48.36
N ARG A 108 -20.07 15.37 -48.69
CA ARG A 108 -19.66 15.14 -50.09
C ARG A 108 -20.83 14.69 -50.95
N HIS A 109 -21.71 13.83 -50.43
CA HIS A 109 -22.90 13.37 -51.14
C HIS A 109 -23.88 14.52 -51.40
N LEU A 110 -24.21 15.29 -50.36
CA LEU A 110 -25.08 16.47 -50.47
C LEU A 110 -24.52 17.51 -51.44
N ARG A 111 -23.21 17.78 -51.40
CA ARG A 111 -22.56 18.70 -52.34
C ARG A 111 -22.68 18.23 -53.79
N LYS A 112 -22.51 16.92 -54.04
CA LYS A 112 -22.72 16.34 -55.39
C LYS A 112 -24.17 16.50 -55.84
N GLN A 113 -25.14 16.17 -54.99
CA GLN A 113 -26.57 16.36 -55.30
C GLN A 113 -26.89 17.82 -55.62
N LEU A 114 -26.35 18.76 -54.84
CA LEU A 114 -26.50 20.20 -55.06
C LEU A 114 -25.95 20.63 -56.42
N TYR A 115 -24.74 20.18 -56.80
CA TYR A 115 -24.18 20.46 -58.12
C TYR A 115 -25.03 19.91 -59.26
N TRP A 116 -25.57 18.69 -59.10
CA TRP A 116 -26.50 18.11 -60.08
C TRP A 116 -27.78 18.95 -60.22
N MET A 117 -28.38 19.36 -59.11
CA MET A 117 -29.57 20.21 -59.13
C MET A 117 -29.32 21.55 -59.82
N PHE A 118 -28.20 22.22 -59.51
CA PHE A 118 -27.82 23.46 -60.20
C PHE A 118 -27.59 23.23 -61.70
N GLY A 119 -26.95 22.14 -62.10
CA GLY A 119 -26.75 21.80 -63.52
C GLY A 119 -28.06 21.60 -64.28
N ILE A 120 -29.03 20.92 -63.67
CA ILE A 120 -30.38 20.77 -64.25
C ILE A 120 -31.07 22.15 -64.32
N HIS A 121 -31.01 22.93 -63.25
CA HIS A 121 -31.65 24.23 -63.18
C HIS A 121 -31.09 25.22 -64.22
N THR A 122 -29.76 25.27 -64.40
CA THR A 122 -29.12 26.11 -65.43
C THR A 122 -29.47 25.65 -66.84
N ALA A 123 -29.49 24.34 -67.10
CA ALA A 123 -29.90 23.79 -68.39
C ALA A 123 -31.35 24.15 -68.75
N LEU A 124 -32.28 24.08 -67.78
CA LEU A 124 -33.67 24.50 -67.96
C LEU A 124 -33.78 25.99 -68.32
N ILE A 125 -33.04 26.86 -67.62
CA ILE A 125 -33.00 28.31 -67.91
C ILE A 125 -32.50 28.55 -69.33
N ILE A 126 -31.41 27.91 -69.74
CA ILE A 126 -30.86 28.03 -71.10
C ILE A 126 -31.89 27.59 -72.14
N ALA A 127 -32.57 26.45 -71.93
CA ALA A 127 -33.57 25.95 -72.87
C ALA A 127 -34.74 26.93 -73.07
N VAL A 128 -35.23 27.55 -71.98
CA VAL A 128 -36.28 28.58 -72.04
C VAL A 128 -35.80 29.82 -72.78
N LEU A 129 -34.57 30.29 -72.51
CA LEU A 129 -34.00 31.45 -73.19
C LEU A 129 -33.82 31.21 -74.69
N VAL A 130 -33.30 30.04 -75.08
CA VAL A 130 -33.16 29.67 -76.50
C VAL A 130 -34.52 29.69 -77.19
N LYS A 131 -35.53 29.06 -76.60
CA LYS A 131 -36.90 29.05 -77.14
C LYS A 131 -37.53 30.45 -77.24
N GLN A 132 -37.21 31.36 -76.32
CA GLN A 132 -37.79 32.71 -76.28
C GLN A 132 -37.14 33.68 -77.29
N PHE A 133 -35.83 33.56 -77.52
CA PHE A 133 -35.06 34.48 -78.36
C PHE A 133 -34.75 33.95 -79.77
N PHE A 134 -34.87 32.63 -79.99
CA PHE A 134 -34.66 31.97 -81.28
C PHE A 134 -35.88 31.10 -81.64
N PRO A 135 -37.01 31.72 -82.09
CA PRO A 135 -38.21 31.01 -82.51
C PRO A 135 -38.04 30.21 -83.81
#